data_AF-A0AB73HER6-F1
#
_entry.id   AF-A0AB73HER6-F1
#
_cell.length_a   1.000
_cell.length_b   1.000
_cell.length_c   1.000
_cell.angle_alpha   90.00
_cell.angle_beta   90.00
_cell.angle_gamma   90.00
#
_symmetry.space_group_name_H-M   'P 1'
#
loop_
_entity.id
_entity.type
_entity.pdbx_description
1 polymer ?
#
loop_
_entity_poly.entity_id
_entity_poly.type
_entity_poly.pdbx_seq_one_letter_code
_entity_poly.pdbx_strand_id
1 'polypeptide(L)'
;MIGNLEALEVINRQRYNFLKSTCMENGGTIADWKITNFLKDDLLSVQDFVNKSGLDISTLSRQVKRAVEKKLISRNKIEADHRRTLFKITEKGRLLKDEVNRQLDIYDQKLFENWSKEELSMFNILINRVLKNALK
;
A
#
# COMPACT_ATOMS: atom_id res chain seq x y z
N MET A 1 -7.14 31.41 -0.83
CA MET A 1 -7.87 30.14 -0.68
C MET A 1 -7.36 29.24 -1.80
N ILE A 2 -6.72 28.12 -1.48
CA ILE A 2 -6.24 27.17 -2.51
C ILE A 2 -7.44 26.47 -3.15
N GLY A 3 -7.36 26.09 -4.42
CA GLY A 3 -8.44 25.38 -5.10
C GLY A 3 -8.66 23.99 -4.49
N ASN A 4 -9.88 23.44 -4.60
CA ASN A 4 -10.21 22.13 -4.02
C ASN A 4 -9.30 20.99 -4.52
N LEU A 5 -8.90 21.01 -5.80
CA LEU A 5 -7.98 20.01 -6.36
C LEU A 5 -6.54 20.20 -5.84
N GLU A 6 -6.07 21.44 -5.74
CA GLU A 6 -4.76 21.75 -5.15
C GLU A 6 -4.70 21.31 -3.68
N ALA A 7 -5.79 21.47 -2.93
CA ALA A 7 -5.89 20.98 -1.56
C ALA A 7 -5.73 19.46 -1.49
N LEU A 8 -6.39 18.70 -2.37
CA LEU A 8 -6.24 17.25 -2.46
C LEU A 8 -4.80 16.84 -2.82
N GLU A 9 -4.15 17.55 -3.74
CA GLU A 9 -2.75 17.30 -4.10
C GLU A 9 -1.80 17.56 -2.94
N VAL A 10 -2.00 18.66 -2.20
CA VAL A 10 -1.22 18.98 -1.00
C VAL A 10 -1.39 17.90 0.06
N ILE A 11 -2.63 17.48 0.34
CA ILE A 11 -2.91 16.39 1.30
C ILE A 11 -2.25 15.09 0.85
N ASN A 12 -2.39 14.71 -0.41
CA ASN A 12 -1.78 13.50 -0.96
C ASN A 12 -0.25 13.52 -0.83
N ARG A 13 0.39 14.67 -1.12
CA ARG A 13 1.83 14.85 -0.95
C ARG A 13 2.27 14.70 0.50
N GLN A 14 1.53 15.29 1.44
CA GLN A 14 1.84 15.16 2.88
C GLN A 14 1.71 13.71 3.35
N ARG A 15 0.61 13.05 3.00
CA ARG A 15 0.39 11.64 3.31
C ARG A 15 1.46 10.73 2.69
N TYR A 16 1.87 11.01 1.45
CA TYR A 16 2.95 10.27 0.78
C TYR A 16 4.29 10.46 1.48
N ASN A 17 4.63 11.68 1.90
CA ASN A 17 5.86 11.97 2.62
C ASN A 17 5.89 11.28 3.98
N PHE A 18 4.77 11.29 4.71
CA PHE A 18 4.62 10.57 5.96
C PHE A 18 4.82 9.06 5.76
N LEU A 19 4.11 8.46 4.80
CA LEU A 19 4.29 7.05 4.47
C LEU A 19 5.76 6.72 4.12
N LYS A 20 6.41 7.60 3.37
CA LYS A 20 7.82 7.44 2.99
C LYS A 20 8.74 7.42 4.20
N SER A 21 8.60 8.38 5.13
CA SER A 21 9.43 8.45 6.34
C SER A 21 9.17 7.25 7.24
N THR A 22 7.91 6.91 7.50
CA THR A 22 7.54 5.76 8.33
C THR A 22 8.08 4.45 7.76
N CYS A 23 8.04 4.26 6.43
CA CYS A 23 8.66 3.09 5.80
C CYS A 23 10.17 3.04 6.08
N MET A 24 10.87 4.17 5.92
CA MET A 24 12.32 4.26 6.12
C MET A 24 12.72 4.00 7.57
N GLU A 25 11.99 4.56 8.53
CA GLU A 25 12.18 4.34 9.97
C GLU A 25 12.03 2.87 10.35
N ASN A 26 11.18 2.13 9.64
CA ASN A 26 10.97 0.69 9.83
C ASN A 26 11.88 -0.18 8.94
N GLY A 27 12.94 0.38 8.33
CA GLY A 27 13.92 -0.35 7.54
C GLY A 27 13.42 -0.83 6.18
N GLY A 28 12.33 -0.23 5.68
CA GLY A 28 11.68 -0.53 4.41
C GLY A 28 11.60 0.66 3.47
N THR A 29 10.97 0.42 2.32
CA THR A 29 10.57 1.45 1.35
C THR A 29 9.07 1.35 1.11
N ILE A 30 8.48 2.33 0.43
CA ILE A 30 7.06 2.25 0.02
C ILE A 30 6.80 1.00 -0.83
N ALA A 31 7.76 0.58 -1.67
CA ALA A 31 7.62 -0.64 -2.46
C ALA A 31 7.62 -1.90 -1.59
N ASP A 32 8.47 -1.95 -0.57
CA ASP A 32 8.51 -3.04 0.40
C ASP A 32 7.17 -3.13 1.17
N TRP A 33 6.67 -2.00 1.67
CA TRP A 33 5.38 -1.90 2.35
C TRP A 33 4.20 -2.29 1.45
N LYS A 34 4.21 -1.87 0.18
CA LYS A 34 3.19 -2.29 -0.80
C LYS A 34 3.22 -3.81 -1.00
N ILE A 35 4.40 -4.40 -1.20
CA ILE A 35 4.54 -5.85 -1.40
C ILE A 35 4.00 -6.64 -0.20
N THR A 36 4.36 -6.24 1.01
CA THR A 36 3.90 -6.93 2.22
C THR A 36 2.40 -6.75 2.44
N ASN A 37 1.82 -5.60 2.05
CA ASN A 37 0.37 -5.40 2.09
C ASN A 37 -0.42 -6.19 1.03
N PHE A 38 0.16 -6.48 -0.13
CA PHE A 38 -0.50 -7.32 -1.13
C PHE A 38 -0.63 -8.78 -0.68
N LEU A 39 0.36 -9.30 0.04
CA LEU A 39 0.43 -10.68 0.54
C LEU A 39 -0.34 -10.88 1.85
N LYS A 40 -1.58 -10.36 1.97
CA LYS A 40 -2.46 -10.50 3.15
C LYS A 40 -2.73 -11.97 3.53
N ASP A 41 -1.75 -12.62 4.14
CA ASP A 41 -1.70 -14.05 4.52
C ASP A 41 -1.92 -15.06 3.37
N ASP A 42 -2.22 -14.58 2.16
CA ASP A 42 -2.40 -15.35 0.93
C ASP A 42 -1.07 -15.68 0.22
N LEU A 43 -1.03 -16.87 -0.37
CA LEU A 43 -0.01 -17.27 -1.33
C LEU A 43 -0.35 -16.68 -2.70
N LEU A 44 0.35 -15.63 -3.12
CA LEU A 44 0.10 -14.97 -4.41
C LEU A 44 1.16 -15.31 -5.46
N SER A 45 0.71 -15.42 -6.71
CA SER A 45 1.57 -15.49 -7.89
C SER A 45 1.97 -14.09 -8.38
N VAL A 46 2.99 -14.02 -9.24
CA VAL A 46 3.40 -12.74 -9.89
C VAL A 46 2.24 -12.13 -10.68
N GLN A 47 1.39 -12.94 -11.31
CA GLN A 47 0.26 -12.46 -12.09
C GLN A 47 -0.80 -11.79 -11.20
N ASP A 48 -1.04 -12.32 -10.01
CA ASP A 48 -1.97 -11.73 -9.04
C ASP A 48 -1.49 -10.36 -8.57
N PHE A 49 -0.17 -10.20 -8.40
CA PHE A 49 0.42 -8.92 -8.06
C PHE A 49 0.27 -7.89 -9.18
N VAL A 50 0.44 -8.25 -10.46
CA VAL A 50 0.25 -7.33 -11.59
C VAL A 50 -1.17 -6.80 -11.60
N ASN A 51 -2.13 -7.72 -11.48
CA ASN A 51 -3.56 -7.40 -11.48
C ASN A 51 -3.96 -6.53 -10.28
N LYS A 52 -3.38 -6.78 -9.09
CA LYS A 52 -3.68 -6.02 -7.86
C LYS A 52 -2.93 -4.68 -7.75
N SER A 53 -1.75 -4.55 -8.34
CA SER A 53 -0.89 -3.37 -8.17
C SER A 53 -1.00 -2.35 -9.30
N GLY A 54 -1.49 -2.75 -10.48
CA GLY A 54 -1.49 -1.90 -11.68
C GLY A 54 -0.09 -1.56 -12.20
N LEU A 55 0.96 -2.20 -11.66
CA LEU A 55 2.35 -2.03 -12.11
C LEU A 55 2.65 -2.98 -13.27
N ASP A 56 3.56 -2.55 -14.15
CA ASP A 56 4.10 -3.46 -15.16
C ASP A 56 4.87 -4.64 -14.52
N ILE A 57 4.87 -5.78 -15.21
CA ILE A 57 5.49 -7.05 -14.77
C ILE A 57 6.98 -6.87 -14.44
N SER A 58 7.71 -6.05 -15.20
CA SER A 58 9.16 -5.87 -15.06
C SER A 58 9.54 -5.08 -13.81
N THR A 59 8.73 -4.08 -13.46
CA THR A 59 8.87 -3.26 -12.26
C THR A 59 8.53 -4.10 -11.04
N LEU A 60 7.41 -4.80 -11.07
CA LEU A 60 6.97 -5.66 -9.99
C LEU A 60 7.98 -6.80 -9.71
N SER A 61 8.47 -7.47 -10.74
CA SER A 61 9.46 -8.56 -10.60
C SER A 61 10.72 -8.10 -9.86
N ARG A 62 11.22 -6.89 -10.18
CA ARG A 62 12.36 -6.29 -9.47
C ARG A 62 12.05 -5.99 -8.01
N GLN A 63 10.86 -5.46 -7.72
CA GLN A 63 10.47 -5.16 -6.34
C GLN A 63 10.31 -6.44 -5.52
N VAL A 64 9.66 -7.48 -6.08
CA VAL A 64 9.50 -8.79 -5.45
C VAL A 64 10.86 -9.42 -5.16
N LYS A 65 11.79 -9.40 -6.13
CA LYS A 65 13.16 -9.90 -5.93
C LYS A 65 13.85 -9.21 -4.75
N ARG A 66 13.78 -7.87 -4.67
CA ARG A 66 14.35 -7.09 -3.57
C ARG A 66 13.70 -7.42 -2.23
N ALA A 67 12.38 -7.60 -2.19
CA ALA A 67 11.67 -7.96 -0.97
C ALA A 67 12.06 -9.37 -0.47
N VAL A 68 12.33 -10.32 -1.38
CA VAL A 68 12.92 -11.63 -1.04
C VAL A 68 14.33 -11.47 -0.48
N GLU A 69 15.20 -10.70 -1.14
CA GLU A 69 16.58 -10.44 -0.68
C GLU A 69 16.62 -9.80 0.71
N LYS A 70 15.69 -8.88 0.99
CA LYS A 70 15.52 -8.24 2.31
C LYS A 70 14.87 -9.14 3.37
N LYS A 71 14.49 -10.36 3.00
CA LYS A 71 13.76 -11.34 3.84
C LYS A 71 12.41 -10.84 4.34
N LEU A 72 11.74 -9.95 3.59
CA LEU A 72 10.38 -9.48 3.90
C LEU A 72 9.32 -10.48 3.42
N ILE A 73 9.65 -11.21 2.35
CA ILE A 73 8.83 -12.27 1.79
C ILE A 73 9.71 -13.48 1.48
N SER A 74 9.14 -14.68 1.52
CA SER A 74 9.79 -15.91 1.11
C SER A 74 9.18 -16.44 -0.19
N ARG A 75 10.00 -17.16 -0.95
CA ARG A 75 9.60 -17.79 -2.22
C ARG A 75 9.53 -19.30 -2.02
N ASN A 76 8.35 -19.88 -2.23
CA ASN A 76 8.16 -21.33 -2.23
C ASN A 76 7.91 -21.82 -3.67
N LYS A 77 8.70 -22.80 -4.11
CA LYS A 77 8.42 -23.53 -5.36
C LYS A 77 7.45 -24.66 -5.02
N ILE A 78 6.33 -24.75 -5.73
CA ILE A 78 5.45 -25.92 -5.64
C ILE A 78 6.10 -27.01 -6.50
N GLU A 79 6.41 -28.17 -5.89
CA GLU A 79 7.05 -29.28 -6.63
C GLU A 79 6.13 -29.88 -7.71
N ALA A 80 4.81 -29.79 -7.56
CA ALA A 80 3.83 -30.37 -8.47
C ALA A 80 3.58 -29.56 -9.76
N ASP A 81 3.89 -28.25 -9.76
CA ASP A 81 3.71 -27.39 -10.94
C ASP A 81 4.83 -26.34 -10.97
N HIS A 82 5.94 -26.68 -11.62
CA HIS A 82 7.15 -25.87 -11.74
C HIS A 82 6.94 -24.47 -12.35
N ARG A 83 5.73 -24.16 -12.83
CA ARG A 83 5.39 -22.85 -13.42
C ARG A 83 4.81 -21.86 -12.42
N ARG A 84 4.43 -22.28 -11.20
CA ARG A 84 3.84 -21.38 -10.19
C ARG A 84 4.81 -21.10 -9.05
N THR A 85 5.32 -19.87 -9.03
CA THR A 85 6.05 -19.34 -7.87
C THR A 85 5.05 -18.75 -6.89
N LEU A 86 5.05 -19.24 -5.65
CA LEU A 86 4.26 -18.66 -4.57
C LEU A 86 5.13 -17.84 -3.63
N PHE A 87 4.59 -16.72 -3.17
CA PHE A 87 5.22 -15.87 -2.17
C PHE A 87 4.43 -15.88 -0.87
N LYS A 88 5.13 -15.82 0.26
CA LYS A 88 4.53 -15.70 1.59
C LYS A 88 5.24 -14.58 2.37
N ILE A 89 4.49 -13.81 3.14
CA ILE A 89 5.07 -12.81 4.04
C ILE A 89 5.88 -13.51 5.16
N THR A 90 7.07 -13.00 5.48
CA THR A 90 7.85 -13.47 6.62
C THR A 90 7.45 -12.69 7.88
N GLU A 91 7.94 -13.12 9.04
CA GLU A 91 7.73 -12.36 10.28
C GLU A 91 8.30 -10.94 10.20
N LYS A 92 9.50 -10.80 9.60
CA LYS A 92 10.09 -9.48 9.35
C LYS A 92 9.20 -8.60 8.46
N GLY A 93 8.61 -9.18 7.42
CA GLY A 93 7.67 -8.48 6.55
C GLY A 93 6.39 -8.07 7.27
N ARG A 94 5.88 -8.94 8.17
CA ARG A 94 4.70 -8.68 8.99
C ARG A 94 4.94 -7.52 9.96
N LEU A 95 6.07 -7.51 10.67
CA LEU A 95 6.45 -6.41 11.56
C LEU A 95 6.52 -5.06 10.82
N LEU A 96 7.19 -5.02 9.65
CA LEU A 96 7.23 -3.82 8.81
C LEU A 96 5.82 -3.38 8.39
N LYS A 97 5.00 -4.31 7.90
CA LYS A 97 3.63 -4.04 7.44
C LYS A 97 2.79 -3.47 8.56
N ASP A 98 2.75 -4.16 9.70
CA ASP A 98 1.82 -3.86 10.78
C ASP A 98 2.18 -2.53 11.45
N GLU A 99 3.46 -2.25 11.68
CA GLU A 99 3.88 -0.99 12.27
C GLU A 99 3.64 0.20 11.33
N VAL A 100 3.97 0.07 10.04
CA VAL A 100 3.70 1.15 9.06
C VAL A 100 2.19 1.37 8.89
N ASN A 101 1.38 0.30 8.82
CA ASN A 101 -0.08 0.42 8.73
C ASN A 101 -0.66 1.10 9.97
N ARG A 102 -0.23 0.69 11.17
CA ARG A 102 -0.68 1.29 12.42
C ARG A 102 -0.40 2.80 12.47
N GLN A 103 0.81 3.22 12.09
CA GLN A 103 1.16 4.63 12.08
C GLN A 103 0.42 5.41 10.99
N LEU A 104 0.23 4.82 9.81
CA LEU A 104 -0.53 5.44 8.72
C LEU A 104 -2.00 5.60 9.09
N ASP A 105 -2.61 4.62 9.74
CA ASP A 105 -4.00 4.69 10.22
C ASP A 105 -4.17 5.80 11.26
N ILE A 106 -3.21 5.94 12.20
CA ILE A 106 -3.20 7.05 13.17
C ILE A 106 -3.07 8.39 12.46
N TYR A 107 -2.19 8.50 11.46
CA TYR A 107 -2.04 9.72 10.67
C TYR A 107 -3.33 10.08 9.91
N ASP A 108 -3.94 9.10 9.26
CA ASP A 108 -5.17 9.28 8.49
C ASP A 108 -6.34 9.69 9.39
N GLN A 109 -6.45 9.14 10.60
CA GLN A 109 -7.44 9.57 11.59
C GLN A 109 -7.23 11.03 12.01
N LYS A 110 -5.97 11.47 12.19
CA LYS A 110 -5.64 12.85 12.57
C LYS A 110 -6.04 13.88 11.51
N LEU A 111 -6.07 13.50 10.24
CA LEU A 111 -6.53 14.41 9.17
C LEU A 111 -7.98 14.87 9.37
N PHE A 112 -8.78 14.11 10.13
CA PHE A 112 -10.19 14.36 10.40
C PHE A 112 -10.50 14.53 11.89
N GLU A 113 -9.51 14.75 12.75
CA GLU A 113 -9.69 14.73 14.23
C GLU A 113 -10.71 15.76 14.74
N ASN A 114 -10.90 16.86 14.02
CA ASN A 114 -11.81 17.96 14.38
C ASN A 114 -13.15 17.92 13.63
N TRP A 115 -13.44 16.82 12.93
CA TRP A 115 -14.65 16.67 12.15
C TRP A 115 -15.71 15.90 12.95
N SER A 116 -16.94 16.38 12.88
CA SER A 116 -18.12 15.63 13.29
C SER A 116 -18.34 14.42 12.39
N LYS A 117 -19.16 13.46 12.87
CA LYS A 117 -19.54 12.30 12.07
C LYS A 117 -20.29 12.71 10.80
N GLU A 118 -21.08 13.76 10.90
CA GLU A 118 -21.88 14.34 9.83
C GLU A 118 -20.98 14.94 8.74
N GLU A 119 -19.97 15.74 9.12
CA GLU A 119 -19.00 16.31 8.19
C GLU A 119 -18.21 15.22 7.46
N LEU A 120 -17.73 14.22 8.21
CA LEU A 120 -16.97 13.11 7.63
C LEU A 120 -17.81 12.29 6.65
N SER A 121 -19.07 12.01 7.01
CA SER A 121 -20.04 11.34 6.14
C SER A 121 -20.31 12.14 4.87
N MET A 122 -20.54 13.45 5.00
CA MET A 122 -20.78 14.33 3.86
C MET A 122 -19.58 14.37 2.90
N PHE A 123 -18.37 14.54 3.44
CA PHE A 123 -17.16 14.53 2.61
C PHE A 123 -16.96 13.20 1.90
N ASN A 124 -17.17 12.06 2.59
CA ASN A 124 -17.13 10.75 1.96
C ASN A 124 -18.11 10.64 0.78
N ILE A 125 -19.32 11.18 0.90
CA ILE A 125 -20.28 11.21 -0.21
C ILE A 125 -19.76 12.08 -1.36
N LEU A 126 -19.30 13.29 -1.07
CA LEU A 126 -18.85 14.25 -2.09
C LEU A 126 -17.60 13.76 -2.83
N ILE A 127 -16.59 13.27 -2.11
CA ILE A 127 -15.34 12.80 -2.71
C ILE A 127 -15.56 11.56 -3.58
N ASN A 128 -16.46 10.66 -3.17
CA ASN A 128 -16.83 9.49 -3.98
C ASN A 128 -17.57 9.88 -5.26
N ARG A 129 -18.37 10.95 -5.24
CA ARG A 129 -19.00 11.48 -6.47
C ARG A 129 -17.96 12.06 -7.43
N VAL A 130 -16.96 12.77 -6.91
CA VAL A 130 -15.82 13.27 -7.70
C VAL A 130 -15.05 12.10 -8.31
N LEU A 131 -14.69 11.10 -7.50
CA LEU A 131 -13.98 9.91 -7.95
C LEU A 131 -14.75 9.15 -9.04
N LYS A 132 -16.06 8.95 -8.85
CA LYS A 132 -16.92 8.31 -9.86
C LYS A 132 -16.92 9.07 -11.18
N ASN A 133 -16.86 10.39 -11.17
CA ASN A 133 -16.80 11.18 -12.39
C ASN A 133 -15.42 11.12 -13.06
N ALA A 134 -14.34 11.02 -12.28
CA ALA A 134 -12.97 10.89 -12.81
C ALA A 134 -12.68 9.51 -13.43
N LEU A 135 -13.43 8.48 -13.04
CA LEU A 135 -13.30 7.10 -13.54
C LEU A 135 -14.27 6.74 -14.68
N LYS A 136 -15.08 7.71 -15.14
CA LYS A 136 -15.88 7.56 -16.36
C LYS A 136 -14.99 7.73 -17.59
#